data_AF-A0A527G3V4-F1
#
_entry.id   AF-A0A527G3V4-F1
#
_cell.length_a   1.000
_cell.length_b   1.000
_cell.length_c   1.000
_cell.angle_alpha   90.00
_cell.angle_beta   90.00
_cell.angle_gamma   90.00
#
_symmetry.space_group_name_H-M   'P 1'
#
loop_
_entity.id
_entity.type
_entity.pdbx_description
1 polymer ?
#
loop_
_entity_poly.entity_id
_entity_poly.type
_entity_poly.pdbx_seq_one_letter_code
_entity_poly.pdbx_strand_id
1 'polypeptide(L)' 'LGLSLPGNGSTLATHADRKRLFVEAGHLIVDLAQRYYEQDDETALPRNIASKGAFENAMTLDIAMGGSTN' A
#
# COMPACT_ATOMS: atom_id res chain seq x y z
N LEU A 1 -2.30 -2.23 -6.36
CA LEU A 1 -2.89 -0.96 -5.88
C LEU A 1 -1.87 -0.02 -5.24
N GLY A 2 -0.85 -0.49 -4.50
CA GLY A 2 0.14 0.41 -3.89
C GLY A 2 -0.29 1.04 -2.56
N LEU A 3 -1.33 0.51 -1.92
CA LEU A 3 -1.88 1.00 -0.65
C LEU A 3 -1.37 0.23 0.58
N SER A 4 -0.39 -0.64 0.41
CA SER A 4 0.19 -1.42 1.50
C SER A 4 1.69 -1.57 1.26
N LEU A 5 2.44 -1.65 2.35
CA LEU A 5 3.87 -1.90 2.29
C LEU A 5 4.16 -3.25 1.62
N PRO A 6 5.24 -3.35 0.82
CA PRO A 6 5.71 -4.61 0.29
C PRO A 6 5.89 -5.66 1.39
N GLY A 7 5.40 -6.88 1.15
CA GLY A 7 5.46 -7.98 2.11
C GLY A 7 4.28 -8.03 3.11
N ASN A 8 3.42 -7.01 3.18
CA ASN A 8 2.25 -7.03 4.06
C ASN A 8 1.26 -8.18 3.74
N GLY A 9 1.10 -8.49 2.45
CA GLY A 9 0.21 -9.57 1.98
C GLY A 9 0.76 -10.99 2.14
N SER A 10 2.06 -11.16 2.41
CA SER A 10 2.72 -12.47 2.46
C SER A 10 3.35 -12.81 3.80
N THR A 11 3.66 -11.82 4.64
CA THR A 11 4.21 -12.05 5.98
C THR A 11 3.15 -12.69 6.86
N LEU A 12 3.49 -13.78 7.58
CA LEU A 12 2.56 -14.45 8.51
C LEU A 12 2.13 -13.52 9.66
N ALA A 13 0.94 -13.77 10.20
CA ALA A 13 0.40 -12.99 11.31
C ALA A 13 1.26 -13.05 12.58
N THR A 14 1.83 -14.22 12.87
CA THR A 14 2.61 -14.51 14.08
C THR A 14 4.10 -14.20 13.94
N HIS A 15 4.56 -13.82 12.75
CA HIS A 15 5.98 -13.63 12.51
C HIS A 15 6.50 -12.36 13.19
N ALA A 16 7.65 -12.44 13.86
CA ALA A 16 8.25 -11.31 14.57
C ALA A 16 8.51 -10.11 13.64
N ASP A 17 8.89 -10.37 12.39
CA ASP A 17 9.15 -9.33 11.37
C ASP A 17 7.93 -8.47 11.03
N ARG A 18 6.71 -8.94 11.35
CA ARG A 18 5.49 -8.15 11.16
C ARG A 18 5.49 -6.86 11.98
N LYS A 19 6.23 -6.84 13.10
CA LYS A 19 6.44 -5.62 13.90
C LYS A 19 7.02 -4.48 13.07
N ARG A 20 7.95 -4.77 12.16
CA ARG A 20 8.55 -3.74 11.28
C ARG A 20 7.49 -3.09 10.40
N LEU A 21 6.61 -3.89 9.80
CA LEU A 21 5.54 -3.38 8.93
C LEU A 21 4.61 -2.42 9.69
N PHE A 22 4.30 -2.68 10.96
CA PHE A 22 3.46 -1.78 11.76
C PHE A 22 4.13 -0.44 12.04
N VAL A 23 5.41 -0.47 12.44
CA VAL A 23 6.16 0.75 12.74
C VAL A 23 6.37 1.58 11.47
N GLU A 24 6.75 0.92 10.37
CA GLU A 24 6.98 1.56 9.08
C GLU A 24 5.68 2.16 8.51
N ALA A 25 4.55 1.45 8.64
CA ALA A 25 3.24 2.00 8.24
C ALA A 25 2.88 3.25 9.06
N GLY A 26 3.19 3.25 10.35
CA GLY A 26 2.99 4.40 11.24
C GLY A 26 3.82 5.63 10.84
N HIS A 27 5.08 5.43 10.48
CA HIS A 27 5.91 6.53 9.95
C HIS A 27 5.42 7.00 8.57
N LEU A 28 5.09 6.07 7.68
CA LEU A 28 4.68 6.39 6.32
C LEU A 28 3.39 7.20 6.27
N ILE A 29 2.40 6.88 7.10
CA ILE A 29 1.14 7.64 7.10
C ILE A 29 1.34 9.09 7.57
N VAL A 30 2.24 9.32 8.54
CA VAL A 30 2.60 10.66 8.99
C VAL A 30 3.34 11.41 7.89
N ASP A 31 4.31 10.76 7.23
CA ASP A 31 5.04 11.34 6.09
C ASP A 31 4.10 11.74 4.93
N LEU A 32 3.16 10.87 4.55
CA LEU A 32 2.17 11.17 3.52
C LEU A 32 1.26 12.35 3.91
N ALA A 33 0.88 12.45 5.18
CA ALA A 33 0.11 13.59 5.68
C ALA A 33 0.92 14.89 5.60
N GLN A 34 2.19 14.88 6.02
CA GLN A 34 3.08 16.04 5.93
C GLN A 34 3.30 16.47 4.48
N ARG A 35 3.55 15.52 3.56
CA ARG A 35 3.67 15.82 2.13
C ARG A 35 2.45 16.55 1.59
N TYR A 36 1.25 16.09 1.92
CA TYR A 36 0.03 16.75 1.45
C TYR A 36 -0.18 18.13 2.09
N TYR A 37 -0.09 18.23 3.43
CA TYR A 37 -0.47 19.45 4.15
C TYR A 37 0.62 20.52 4.20
N GLU A 38 1.90 20.14 4.14
CA GLU A 38 3.03 21.06 4.27
C GLU A 38 3.74 21.32 2.94
N GLN A 39 3.62 20.41 1.95
CA GLN A 39 4.36 20.47 0.68
C GLN A 39 3.44 20.56 -0.54
N ASP A 40 2.13 20.70 -0.34
CA ASP A 40 1.10 20.74 -1.39
C ASP A 40 1.16 19.54 -2.36
N ASP A 41 1.66 18.39 -1.88
CA ASP A 41 1.84 17.20 -2.71
C ASP A 41 0.53 16.39 -2.81
N GLU A 42 -0.29 16.75 -3.79
CA GLU A 42 -1.53 16.02 -4.08
C GLU A 42 -1.28 14.55 -4.44
N THR A 43 -0.08 14.16 -4.88
CA THR A 43 0.21 12.76 -5.26
C THR A 43 0.12 11.80 -4.07
N ALA A 44 0.21 12.31 -2.84
CA ALA A 44 0.05 11.54 -1.60
C ALA A 44 -1.40 11.09 -1.33
N LEU A 45 -2.40 11.65 -2.03
CA LEU A 45 -3.80 11.31 -1.82
C LEU A 45 -4.12 9.87 -2.28
N PRO A 46 -4.97 9.11 -1.54
CA PRO A 46 -5.31 7.74 -1.91
C PRO A 46 -5.86 7.59 -3.33
N ARG A 47 -6.59 8.59 -3.85
CA ARG A 47 -7.13 8.58 -5.22
C ARG A 47 -6.04 8.72 -6.29
N ASN A 48 -4.95 9.40 -5.95
CA ASN A 48 -3.80 9.55 -6.84
C ASN A 48 -2.87 8.33 -6.79
N ILE A 49 -2.82 7.63 -5.65
CA ILE A 49 -2.15 6.34 -5.51
C ILE A 49 -2.93 5.23 -6.23
N ALA A 50 -4.24 5.12 -5.97
CA ALA A 50 -5.14 4.14 -6.58
C ALA A 50 -5.62 4.57 -7.98
N SER A 51 -4.66 4.87 -8.86
CA SER A 51 -4.90 5.24 -10.25
C SER A 51 -5.36 4.06 -11.11
N LYS A 52 -5.84 4.33 -12.33
CA LYS A 52 -6.21 3.29 -13.31
C LYS A 52 -5.08 2.25 -13.50
N GLY A 53 -3.84 2.71 -13.66
CA GLY A 53 -2.69 1.80 -13.80
C GLY A 53 -2.44 0.96 -12.54
N ALA A 54 -2.70 1.51 -11.35
CA ALA A 54 -2.58 0.75 -10.11
C ALA A 54 -3.63 -0.38 -10.01
N PHE A 55 -4.83 -0.16 -10.56
CA PHE A 55 -5.88 -1.17 -10.68
C PHE A 55 -5.55 -2.21 -11.76
N GLU A 56 -5.06 -1.80 -12.93
CA GLU A 56 -4.58 -2.73 -13.97
C GLU A 56 -3.50 -3.66 -13.40
N ASN A 57 -2.50 -3.10 -12.70
CA ASN A 57 -1.48 -3.88 -12.01
C ASN A 57 -2.05 -4.84 -10.96
N ALA A 58 -3.07 -4.40 -10.20
CA ALA A 58 -3.70 -5.25 -9.19
C ALA A 58 -4.45 -6.43 -9.82
N MET A 59 -5.21 -6.19 -10.89
CA MET A 59 -5.93 -7.23 -11.62
C MET A 59 -4.97 -8.23 -12.27
N THR A 60 -3.88 -7.77 -12.89
CA THR A 60 -2.87 -8.66 -13.47
C THR A 60 -2.26 -9.57 -12.42
N LEU A 61 -1.91 -9.03 -11.24
CA LEU A 61 -1.37 -9.82 -10.15
C LEU A 61 -2.37 -10.85 -9.63
N ASP A 62 -3.62 -10.44 -9.40
CA ASP A 62 -4.67 -11.31 -8.87
C ASP A 62 -4.96 -12.50 -9.80
N ILE A 63 -5.07 -12.24 -11.11
CA ILE A 63 -5.21 -13.29 -12.14
C ILE A 63 -3.98 -14.22 -12.13
N ALA A 64 -2.77 -13.66 -12.07
CA ALA A 64 -1.54 -14.47 -12.06
C ALA A 64 -1.42 -15.36 -10.82
N MET A 65 -1.98 -14.94 -9.68
CA MET A 65 -1.99 -15.71 -8.44
C MET A 65 -3.15 -16.71 -8.35
N GLY A 66 -4.11 -16.69 -9.29
CA GLY A 66 -5.33 -17.48 -9.19
C GLY A 66 -6.24 -17.00 -8.06
N GLY A 67 -6.40 -15.69 -7.94
CA GLY A 67 -7.18 -15.01 -6.91
C GLY A 67 -8.66 -15.41 -6.85
N SER A 68 -9.32 -14.94 -5.80
CA SER A 68 -10.75 -15.18 -5.58
C SER A 68 -11.59 -14.42 -6.61
N THR A 69 -12.81 -14.90 -6.89
CA THR A 69 -13.78 -14.16 -7.71
C THR A 69 -14.50 -13.03 -6.96
N ASN A 70 -14.27 -12.89 -5.65
CA ASN A 70 -14.80 -11.82 -4.81
C ASN A 70 -14.05 -10.51 -5.05
#